data_AF-A0A2C9L6R0-F1
#
_entry.id   AF-A0A2C9L6R0-F1
#
_cell.length_a   1.000
_cell.length_b   1.000
_cell.length_c   1.000
_cell.angle_alpha   90.00
_cell.angle_beta   90.00
_cell.angle_gamma   90.00
#
_symmetry.space_group_name_H-M   'P 1'
#
loop_
_entity.id
_entity.type
_entity.pdbx_description
1 polymer ?
#
loop_
_entity_poly.entity_id
_entity_poly.type
_entity_poly.pdbx_seq_one_letter_code
_entity_poly.pdbx_strand_id
1 'polypeptide(L)'
;VGVPMLLLAWSITEVVRYSFYALGLFNAVPYFLTWIRYTFFIVLYPLGVTGELLTLVGSLPEVAEKKYYSLEMPNALNMGISFYWVLIGAALFYIPGFPQLYFYMFAQRKKVLSTDAAKKRM
;
A
#
# COMPACT_ATOMS: atom_id res chain seq x y z
N VAL A 1 10.59 9.97 -9.79
CA VAL A 1 10.60 10.22 -8.32
C VAL A 1 9.65 9.29 -7.57
N GLY A 2 8.42 9.06 -8.05
CA GLY A 2 7.48 8.14 -7.37
C GLY A 2 7.96 6.69 -7.23
N VAL A 3 8.55 6.12 -8.28
CA VAL A 3 9.04 4.72 -8.30
C VAL A 3 10.05 4.37 -7.19
N PRO A 4 11.17 5.10 -6.99
CA PRO A 4 12.07 4.77 -5.89
C PRO A 4 11.42 4.95 -4.51
N MET A 5 10.51 5.90 -4.36
CA MET A 5 9.78 6.15 -3.11
C MET A 5 8.88 4.98 -2.74
N LEU A 6 8.06 4.49 -3.68
CA LEU A 6 7.18 3.34 -3.45
C LEU A 6 7.98 2.06 -3.21
N LEU A 7 9.05 1.83 -3.98
CA LEU A 7 9.87 0.63 -3.84
C LEU A 7 10.55 0.57 -2.48
N LEU A 8 11.13 1.68 -2.01
CA LEU A 8 11.73 1.72 -0.68
C LEU A 8 10.68 1.53 0.42
N ALA A 9 9.52 2.17 0.32
CA ALA A 9 8.44 2.02 1.28
C ALA A 9 8.03 0.56 1.43
N TRP A 10 7.64 -0.05 0.32
CA TRP A 10 7.11 -1.41 0.30
C TRP A 10 8.18 -2.43 0.66
N SER A 11 9.41 -2.28 0.15
CA SER A 11 10.52 -3.18 0.48
C SER A 11 10.79 -3.24 1.98
N ILE A 12 10.84 -2.08 2.66
CA ILE A 12 11.04 -2.05 4.11
C ILE A 12 9.87 -2.72 4.83
N THR A 13 8.63 -2.48 4.41
CA THR A 13 7.46 -3.13 5.04
C THR A 13 7.47 -4.65 4.87
N GLU A 14 7.90 -5.16 3.71
CA GLU A 14 8.00 -6.58 3.41
C GLU A 14 9.12 -7.24 4.25
N VAL A 15 10.29 -6.60 4.34
CA VAL A 15 11.41 -7.10 5.17
C VAL A 15 10.95 -7.30 6.62
N VAL A 16 10.33 -6.28 7.22
CA VAL A 16 9.82 -6.36 8.60
C VAL A 16 8.79 -7.48 8.75
N ARG A 17 7.89 -7.63 7.78
CA ARG A 17 6.82 -8.63 7.81
C ARG A 17 7.36 -10.05 7.72
N TYR A 18 8.28 -10.31 6.79
CA TYR A 18 8.87 -11.62 6.63
C TYR A 18 9.79 -11.98 7.79
N SER A 19 10.55 -11.02 8.34
CA SER A 19 11.29 -11.25 9.58
C SER A 19 10.36 -11.65 10.73
N PHE A 20 9.19 -11.01 10.85
CA PHE A 20 8.21 -11.36 11.88
C PHE A 20 7.66 -12.78 11.69
N TYR A 21 7.31 -13.16 10.46
CA TYR A 21 6.82 -14.51 10.19
C TYR A 21 7.89 -15.58 10.39
N ALA A 22 9.13 -15.31 9.97
CA ALA A 22 10.25 -16.22 10.17
C ALA A 22 10.48 -16.50 11.65
N LEU A 23 10.57 -15.47 12.50
CA LEU A 23 10.74 -15.64 13.95
C LEU A 23 9.47 -16.20 14.64
N GLY A 24 8.31 -15.98 14.04
CA GLY A 24 7.05 -16.60 14.46
C GLY A 24 7.08 -18.12 14.39
N LEU A 25 7.73 -18.70 13.36
CA LEU A 25 7.89 -20.15 13.24
C LEU A 25 8.72 -20.75 14.39
N PHE A 26 9.67 -19.97 14.93
CA PHE A 26 10.49 -20.37 16.06
C PHE A 26 9.86 -20.03 17.43
N ASN A 27 8.62 -19.53 17.46
CA ASN A 27 7.93 -19.04 18.67
C ASN A 27 8.73 -18.02 19.51
N ALA A 28 9.75 -17.38 18.92
CA ALA A 28 10.68 -16.50 19.59
C ALA A 28 10.64 -15.11 18.95
N VAL A 29 9.45 -14.50 18.87
CA VAL A 29 9.30 -13.16 18.30
C VAL A 29 9.70 -12.12 19.34
N PRO A 30 10.77 -11.34 19.12
CA PRO A 30 11.15 -10.29 20.04
C PRO A 30 10.11 -9.15 19.99
N TYR A 31 9.77 -8.60 21.16
CA TYR A 31 8.81 -7.48 21.29
C TYR A 31 9.17 -6.29 20.40
N PHE A 32 10.47 -6.03 20.23
CA PHE A 32 10.98 -4.97 19.35
C PHE A 32 10.48 -5.12 17.90
N LEU A 33 10.48 -6.34 17.37
CA LEU A 33 10.04 -6.60 15.99
C LEU A 33 8.53 -6.45 15.85
N THR A 34 7.77 -6.89 16.86
CA THR A 34 6.32 -6.62 16.96
C THR A 34 6.06 -5.10 16.97
N TRP A 35 6.80 -4.35 17.77
CA TRP A 35 6.65 -2.89 17.85
C TRP A 35 6.95 -2.19 16.52
N ILE A 36 8.05 -2.55 15.86
CA ILE A 36 8.40 -2.01 14.54
C ILE A 36 7.27 -2.28 13.54
N ARG A 37 6.78 -3.53 13.48
CA ARG A 37 5.69 -3.93 12.58
C ARG A 37 4.45 -3.05 12.74
N TYR A 38 4.06 -2.75 13.97
CA TYR A 38 2.87 -1.94 14.28
C TYR A 38 3.16 -0.43 14.44
N THR A 39 4.35 0.06 14.07
CA THR A 39 4.68 1.49 14.15
C THR A 39 5.17 2.05 12.82
N PHE A 40 5.91 1.25 12.05
CA PHE A 40 6.47 1.68 10.75
C PHE A 40 5.39 2.01 9.71
N PHE A 41 4.19 1.42 9.84
CA PHE A 41 3.07 1.75 8.96
C PHE A 41 2.69 3.24 9.00
N ILE A 42 2.94 3.96 10.11
CA ILE A 42 2.57 5.37 10.23
C ILE A 42 3.30 6.24 9.19
N VAL A 43 4.57 5.91 8.90
CA VAL A 43 5.41 6.67 7.97
C VAL A 43 5.43 5.99 6.60
N LEU A 44 5.62 4.66 6.55
CA LEU A 44 5.78 3.94 5.30
C LEU A 44 4.48 3.87 4.48
N TYR A 45 3.31 3.87 5.14
CA TYR A 45 2.04 3.74 4.44
C TYR A 45 1.67 5.00 3.64
N PRO A 46 1.70 6.23 4.20
CA PRO A 46 1.53 7.46 3.41
C PRO A 46 2.63 7.62 2.35
N LEU A 47 3.86 7.22 2.67
CA LEU A 47 5.01 7.33 1.75
C LEU A 47 4.84 6.43 0.52
N GLY A 48 4.43 5.17 0.71
CA GLY A 48 4.15 4.23 -0.38
C GLY A 48 3.02 4.71 -1.28
N VAL A 49 1.89 5.11 -0.67
CA VAL A 49 0.70 5.58 -1.40
C VAL A 49 0.98 6.87 -2.17
N THR A 50 1.76 7.79 -1.59
CA THR A 50 2.21 8.99 -2.31
C THR A 50 3.09 8.62 -3.50
N GLY A 51 3.99 7.65 -3.35
CA GLY A 51 4.83 7.15 -4.43
C GLY A 51 4.02 6.51 -5.57
N GLU A 52 2.96 5.78 -5.25
CA GLU A 52 2.03 5.18 -6.23
C GLU A 52 1.22 6.26 -6.96
N LEU A 53 0.65 7.22 -6.24
CA LEU A 53 -0.11 8.32 -6.83
C LEU A 53 0.78 9.20 -7.73
N LEU A 54 2.01 9.51 -7.33
CA LEU A 54 2.96 10.27 -8.15
C LEU A 54 3.34 9.50 -9.43
N THR A 55 3.52 8.19 -9.32
CA THR A 55 3.82 7.34 -10.48
C THR A 55 2.63 7.28 -11.43
N LEU A 56 1.42 7.18 -10.89
CA LEU A 56 0.18 7.15 -11.67
C LEU A 56 -0.06 8.50 -12.38
N VAL A 57 0.04 9.62 -11.67
CA VAL A 57 -0.11 10.95 -12.27
C VAL A 57 0.97 11.21 -13.32
N GLY A 58 2.20 10.76 -13.07
CA GLY A 58 3.30 10.84 -14.04
C GLY A 58 3.10 9.98 -15.30
N SER A 59 2.31 8.91 -15.23
CA SER A 59 2.02 8.05 -16.40
C SER A 59 0.82 8.52 -17.22
N LEU A 60 -0.06 9.38 -16.67
CA LEU A 60 -1.21 9.94 -17.40
C LEU A 60 -0.87 10.63 -18.74
N PRO A 61 0.14 11.52 -18.86
CA PRO A 61 0.45 12.15 -20.14
C PRO A 61 0.94 11.13 -21.19
N GLU A 62 1.79 10.19 -20.77
CA GLU A 62 2.30 9.12 -21.63
C GLU A 62 1.17 8.21 -22.15
N VAL A 63 0.21 7.88 -21.27
CA VAL A 63 -0.96 7.06 -21.61
C VAL A 63 -1.94 7.81 -22.52
N ALA A 64 -2.08 9.12 -22.33
CA ALA A 64 -2.93 9.95 -23.19
C ALA A 64 -2.38 10.05 -24.61
N GLU A 65 -1.06 10.17 -24.78
CA GLU A 65 -0.43 10.28 -26.10
C GLU A 65 -0.35 8.94 -26.82
N LYS A 66 0.15 7.89 -26.15
CA LYS A 66 0.44 6.61 -26.79
C LYS A 66 -0.76 5.65 -26.80
N LYS A 67 -1.83 5.99 -26.07
CA LYS A 67 -3.09 5.22 -25.96
C LYS A 67 -2.87 3.73 -25.67
N TYR A 68 -1.82 3.40 -24.90
CA TYR A 68 -1.54 2.03 -24.52
C TYR A 68 -2.77 1.39 -23.86
N TYR A 69 -3.11 0.18 -24.30
CA TYR A 69 -4.25 -0.60 -23.79
C TYR A 69 -5.61 0.11 -23.88
N SER A 70 -5.74 1.12 -24.73
CA SER A 70 -7.03 1.77 -25.00
C SER A 70 -7.67 1.14 -26.24
N LEU A 71 -8.90 0.68 -26.09
CA LEU A 71 -9.70 0.14 -27.18
C LEU A 71 -10.51 1.30 -27.78
N GLU A 72 -10.08 1.81 -28.93
CA GLU A 72 -10.81 2.86 -29.64
C GLU A 72 -11.86 2.25 -30.58
N MET A 73 -12.95 2.99 -30.80
CA MET A 73 -13.95 2.62 -31.79
C MET A 73 -13.45 2.98 -33.20
N PRO A 74 -13.88 2.25 -34.25
CA PRO A 74 -14.86 1.15 -34.23
C PRO A 74 -14.20 -0.22 -33.99
N ASN A 75 -14.69 -0.95 -32.98
CA ASN A 75 -14.33 -2.35 -32.73
C ASN A 75 -15.60 -3.22 -32.80
N ALA A 76 -15.48 -4.51 -33.15
CA ALA A 76 -16.59 -5.43 -33.41
C ALA A 76 -17.61 -5.57 -32.26
N LEU A 77 -17.21 -5.20 -31.03
CA LEU A 77 -18.04 -5.25 -29.83
C LEU A 77 -18.73 -3.91 -29.48
N ASN A 78 -18.56 -2.84 -30.27
CA ASN A 78 -19.10 -1.48 -30.02
C ASN A 78 -18.80 -0.90 -28.62
N MET A 79 -17.76 -1.38 -27.95
CA MET A 79 -17.32 -0.89 -26.64
C MET A 79 -15.93 -0.27 -26.76
N GLY A 80 -15.77 0.94 -26.23
CA GLY A 80 -14.47 1.60 -26.09
C GLY A 80 -14.07 1.65 -24.62
N ILE A 81 -12.89 1.13 -24.29
CA ILE A 81 -12.32 1.22 -22.94
C ILE A 81 -11.05 2.04 -23.05
N SER A 82 -11.03 3.22 -22.45
CA SER A 82 -9.83 4.04 -22.39
C SER A 82 -9.08 3.78 -21.10
N PHE A 83 -7.81 3.37 -21.24
CA PHE A 83 -6.96 3.10 -20.09
C PHE A 83 -6.71 4.35 -19.24
N TYR A 84 -6.77 5.54 -19.85
CA TYR A 84 -6.70 6.83 -19.15
C TYR A 84 -7.78 6.97 -18.07
N TRP A 85 -9.04 6.68 -18.41
CA TRP A 85 -10.16 6.75 -17.47
C TRP A 85 -10.08 5.68 -16.38
N VAL A 86 -9.53 4.51 -16.70
CA VAL A 86 -9.26 3.45 -15.72
C VAL A 86 -8.24 3.93 -14.68
N LEU A 87 -7.15 4.58 -15.11
CA LEU A 87 -6.14 5.12 -14.20
C LEU A 87 -6.70 6.23 -13.29
N ILE A 88 -7.54 7.12 -13.82
CA ILE A 88 -8.24 8.13 -13.02
C ILE A 88 -9.17 7.47 -12.00
N GLY A 89 -9.96 6.47 -12.42
CA GLY A 89 -10.82 5.71 -11.52
C GLY A 89 -10.03 5.02 -10.40
N ALA A 90 -8.89 4.43 -10.74
CA ALA A 90 -7.98 3.83 -9.76
C ALA A 90 -7.45 4.86 -8.76
N ALA A 91 -7.04 6.05 -9.23
CA ALA A 91 -6.60 7.14 -8.35
C ALA A 91 -7.72 7.65 -7.43
N LEU A 92 -8.96 7.74 -7.92
CA LEU A 92 -10.12 8.12 -7.11
C LEU A 92 -10.45 7.08 -6.04
N PHE A 93 -10.22 5.79 -6.32
CA PHE A 93 -10.45 4.71 -5.35
C PHE A 93 -9.51 4.78 -4.13
N TYR A 94 -8.34 5.44 -4.26
CA TYR A 94 -7.47 5.69 -3.11
C TYR A 94 -8.11 6.63 -2.07
N ILE A 95 -9.03 7.51 -2.46
CA ILE A 95 -9.67 8.48 -1.55
C ILE A 95 -10.49 7.78 -0.45
N PRO A 96 -11.44 6.87 -0.77
CA PRO A 96 -12.14 6.11 0.26
C PRO A 96 -11.30 4.96 0.83
N GLY A 97 -10.45 4.32 0.01
CA GLY A 97 -9.70 3.13 0.42
C GLY A 97 -8.61 3.42 1.44
N PHE A 98 -7.88 4.53 1.28
CA PHE A 98 -6.73 4.85 2.11
C PHE A 98 -7.09 5.11 3.58
N PRO A 99 -8.05 6.00 3.93
CA PRO A 99 -8.38 6.28 5.32
C PRO A 99 -8.90 5.03 6.04
N GLN A 100 -9.74 4.24 5.38
CA GLN A 100 -10.32 3.03 5.97
C GLN A 100 -9.24 2.03 6.39
N LEU A 101 -8.29 1.73 5.50
CA LEU A 101 -7.19 0.81 5.79
C LEU A 101 -6.21 1.39 6.82
N TYR A 102 -5.95 2.69 6.75
CA TYR A 102 -5.06 3.37 7.69
C TYR A 102 -5.61 3.33 9.12
N PHE A 103 -6.88 3.68 9.33
CA PHE A 103 -7.52 3.61 10.64
C PHE A 103 -7.62 2.17 11.17
N TYR A 104 -7.85 1.20 10.30
CA TYR A 104 -7.86 -0.21 10.67
C TYR A 104 -6.51 -0.66 11.26
N MET A 105 -5.39 -0.22 10.70
CA MET A 105 -4.07 -0.54 11.25
C MET A 105 -3.82 0.09 12.63
N PHE A 106 -4.37 1.28 12.90
CA PHE A 106 -4.35 1.85 14.27
C PHE A 106 -5.16 1.02 15.26
N ALA A 107 -6.33 0.52 14.85
CA ALA A 107 -7.12 -0.37 15.69
C ALA A 107 -6.35 -1.67 16.01
N GLN A 108 -5.69 -2.26 15.01
CA GLN A 108 -4.84 -3.44 15.21
C GLN A 108 -3.66 -3.16 16.14
N ARG A 109 -2.97 -2.02 15.96
CA ARG A 109 -1.88 -1.58 16.85
C ARG A 109 -2.34 -1.53 18.30
N LYS A 110 -3.50 -0.89 18.56
CA LYS A 110 -4.05 -0.78 19.92
C LYS A 110 -4.33 -2.16 20.52
N LYS A 111 -4.91 -3.07 19.74
CA LYS A 111 -5.23 -4.43 20.21
C LYS A 111 -3.97 -5.21 20.61
N VAL A 112 -2.96 -5.26 19.74
CA VAL A 112 -1.78 -6.10 19.96
C VAL A 112 -0.87 -5.52 21.05
N LEU A 113 -0.55 -4.22 20.97
CA LEU A 113 0.34 -3.60 21.96
C LEU A 113 -0.29 -3.49 23.35
N SER A 114 -1.62 -3.33 23.45
CA SER A 114 -2.30 -3.31 24.75
C SER A 114 -2.33 -4.69 25.41
N THR A 115 -2.46 -5.78 24.62
CA THR A 115 -2.43 -7.15 25.13
C THR A 115 -1.01 -7.55 25.55
N ASP A 116 0.01 -7.20 24.78
CA ASP A 116 1.41 -7.46 25.15
C ASP A 116 1.84 -6.68 26.40
N ALA A 117 1.39 -5.43 26.55
CA ALA A 117 1.63 -4.64 27.76
C ALA A 117 0.95 -5.23 29.00
N ALA A 118 -0.24 -5.83 28.86
CA ALA A 118 -0.92 -6.54 29.94
C ALA A 118 -0.21 -7.84 30.32
N LYS A 119 0.27 -8.61 29.33
CA LYS A 119 1.00 -9.87 29.56
C LYS A 119 2.37 -9.66 30.23
N LYS A 120 3.01 -8.50 30.04
CA LYS A 120 4.26 -8.14 30.71
C LYS A 120 4.07 -7.70 32.18
N ARG A 121 2.84 -7.35 32.58
CA ARG A 121 2.51 -6.89 33.94
C ARG A 121 2.04 -8.00 34.88
N MET A 122 1.74 -9.20 34.35
CA MET A 122 1.50 -10.42 35.10
C MET A 122 2.81 -11.21 35.23
#